data_AF-A0A059E499-F1
#
_entry.id   AF-A0A059E499-F1
#
_cell.length_a   1.000
_cell.length_b   1.000
_cell.length_c   1.000
_cell.angle_alpha   90.00
_cell.angle_beta   90.00
_cell.angle_gamma   90.00
#
_symmetry.space_group_name_H-M   'P 1'
#
loop_
_entity.id
_entity.type
_entity.pdbx_description
1 polymer ?
#
loop_
_entity_poly.entity_id
_entity_poly.type
_entity_poly.pdbx_seq_one_letter_code
_entity_poly.pdbx_strand_id
1 'polypeptide(L)'
;MPDAEPVSTSVPISEESAFAADFGMLADLVGTRWYGEPSQADAEHGQPADYSEWNWDLGGSVLVNRHVLADGSYGGLTYVQKNQNSGTLDYVYITSAGFRTSGSFTLNEDNSWTAYEEVTGLSDIIGVRSTGHMTEDGALVSESEFETRDGWVPGHTFRYEPTSKPMPKLVPSLEIE
;
A
#
# COMPACT_ATOMS: atom_id res chain seq x y z
N MET A 1 -39.37 23.17 -13.95
CA MET A 1 -38.01 22.61 -13.76
C MET A 1 -37.90 22.35 -12.27
N PRO A 2 -37.80 21.10 -11.79
CA PRO A 2 -37.69 20.87 -10.36
C PRO A 2 -36.26 21.20 -9.92
N ASP A 3 -36.16 22.01 -8.87
CA ASP A 3 -34.93 22.32 -8.16
C ASP A 3 -34.31 21.03 -7.62
N ALA A 4 -33.03 20.80 -7.92
CA ALA A 4 -32.27 19.73 -7.30
C ALA A 4 -31.87 20.17 -5.89
N GLU A 5 -32.36 19.47 -4.88
CA GLU A 5 -31.89 19.65 -3.51
C GLU A 5 -30.38 19.34 -3.43
N PRO A 6 -29.63 20.06 -2.58
CA PRO A 6 -28.21 19.77 -2.40
C PRO A 6 -28.07 18.41 -1.72
N VAL A 7 -27.47 17.45 -2.43
CA VAL A 7 -27.06 16.17 -1.84
C VAL A 7 -25.98 16.48 -0.81
N SER A 8 -26.36 16.39 0.47
CA SER A 8 -25.43 16.44 1.59
C SER A 8 -24.52 15.21 1.52
N THR A 9 -23.25 15.40 1.16
CA THR A 9 -22.24 14.33 1.09
C THR A 9 -21.56 14.05 2.42
N SER A 10 -21.97 14.69 3.51
CA SER A 10 -21.48 14.35 4.85
C SER A 10 -22.35 13.24 5.44
N VAL A 11 -22.10 11.99 5.03
CA VAL A 11 -22.46 10.86 5.88
C VAL A 11 -21.55 10.95 7.10
N PRO A 12 -22.10 11.08 8.31
CA PRO A 12 -21.28 10.97 9.51
C PRO A 12 -20.78 9.53 9.57
N ILE A 13 -19.47 9.35 9.48
CA ILE A 13 -18.82 8.06 9.75
C ILE A 13 -18.97 7.83 11.26
N SER A 14 -20.10 7.24 11.66
CA SER A 14 -20.36 6.83 13.02
C SER A 14 -19.75 5.45 13.23
N GLU A 15 -18.82 5.37 14.19
CA GLU A 15 -18.29 4.18 14.87
C GLU A 15 -17.82 3.06 13.94
N GLU A 16 -16.49 3.02 13.74
CA GLU A 16 -15.69 1.83 13.36
C GLU A 16 -16.50 0.77 12.60
N SER A 17 -16.53 0.88 11.27
CA SER A 17 -17.29 -0.04 10.43
C SER A 17 -17.00 -1.47 10.87
N ALA A 18 -17.99 -2.38 10.90
CA ALA A 18 -17.76 -3.77 11.25
C ALA A 18 -16.65 -4.44 10.40
N PHE A 19 -16.30 -3.81 9.26
CA PHE A 19 -15.17 -4.16 8.43
C PHE A 19 -13.82 -3.70 9.00
N ALA A 20 -13.70 -2.58 9.69
CA ALA A 20 -12.42 -2.09 10.21
C ALA A 20 -11.72 -3.09 11.14
N ALA A 21 -12.47 -3.74 12.04
CA ALA A 21 -11.94 -4.75 12.96
C ALA A 21 -11.25 -5.93 12.23
N ASP A 22 -11.70 -6.25 11.01
CA ASP A 22 -11.16 -7.33 10.20
C ASP A 22 -9.80 -7.01 9.56
N PHE A 23 -9.43 -5.72 9.50
CA PHE A 23 -8.20 -5.24 8.86
C PHE A 23 -7.09 -4.93 9.88
N GLY A 24 -7.37 -5.12 11.18
CA GLY A 24 -6.42 -4.93 12.28
C GLY A 24 -5.63 -3.63 12.14
N MET A 25 -4.30 -3.71 12.28
CA MET A 25 -3.43 -2.52 12.20
C MET A 25 -3.54 -1.72 10.90
N LEU A 26 -3.98 -2.34 9.80
CA LEU A 26 -4.12 -1.63 8.52
C LEU A 26 -5.32 -0.67 8.53
N ALA A 27 -6.33 -0.95 9.35
CA ALA A 27 -7.47 -0.05 9.54
C ALA A 27 -7.04 1.27 10.19
N ASP A 28 -6.05 1.24 11.08
CA ASP A 28 -5.54 2.42 11.79
C ASP A 28 -4.81 3.40 10.84
N LEU A 29 -4.36 2.92 9.68
CA LEU A 29 -3.74 3.77 8.66
C LEU A 29 -4.76 4.59 7.88
N VAL A 30 -6.06 4.25 7.92
CA VAL A 30 -7.05 4.87 7.03
C VAL A 30 -7.26 6.35 7.32
N GLY A 31 -7.34 7.15 6.25
CA GLY A 31 -7.49 8.60 6.32
C GLY A 31 -6.17 9.34 6.57
N THR A 32 -5.05 8.62 6.59
CA THR A 32 -3.72 9.19 6.80
C THR A 32 -2.88 9.16 5.53
N ARG A 33 -1.86 10.02 5.52
CA ARG A 33 -0.78 10.03 4.52
C ARG A 33 0.54 9.86 5.22
N TRP A 34 1.47 9.24 4.52
CA TRP A 34 2.79 8.92 4.99
C TRP A 34 3.85 9.34 3.98
N TYR A 35 5.00 9.76 4.49
CA TYR A 35 6.21 10.02 3.71
C TYR A 35 7.28 9.00 4.12
N GLY A 36 7.66 8.16 3.18
CA GLY A 36 8.64 7.09 3.35
C GLY A 36 10.02 7.52 2.91
N GLU A 37 10.97 7.55 3.84
CA GLU A 37 12.38 7.62 3.49
C GLU A 37 12.92 6.21 3.22
N PRO A 38 13.61 6.00 2.09
CA PRO A 38 14.26 4.72 1.83
C PRO A 38 15.43 4.54 2.80
N SER A 39 15.87 3.29 2.98
CA SER A 39 17.09 3.01 3.73
C SER A 39 18.29 3.73 3.11
N GLN A 40 19.37 3.91 3.88
CA GLN A 40 20.59 4.51 3.34
C GLN A 40 21.11 3.74 2.12
N ALA A 41 21.07 2.40 2.17
CA ALA A 41 21.51 1.55 1.07
C ALA A 41 20.65 1.79 -0.18
N ASP A 42 19.33 1.85 -0.04
CA ASP A 42 18.40 2.12 -1.14
C ASP A 42 18.60 3.54 -1.71
N ALA A 43 18.75 4.54 -0.85
CA ALA A 43 18.97 5.94 -1.23
C ALA A 43 20.27 6.10 -2.05
N GLU A 44 21.34 5.42 -1.67
CA GLU A 44 22.62 5.42 -2.39
C GLU A 44 22.50 4.79 -3.79
N HIS A 45 21.54 3.88 -3.98
CA HIS A 45 21.20 3.30 -5.29
C HIS A 45 20.15 4.10 -6.06
N GLY A 46 19.79 5.29 -5.57
CA GLY A 46 18.90 6.22 -6.26
C GLY A 46 17.41 5.97 -6.04
N GLN A 47 17.02 5.14 -5.06
CA GLN A 47 15.62 4.95 -4.69
C GLN A 47 15.04 6.29 -4.20
N PRO A 48 14.00 6.84 -4.85
CA PRO A 48 13.31 8.01 -4.35
C PRO A 48 12.52 7.70 -3.08
N ALA A 49 12.27 8.74 -2.29
CA ALA A 49 11.28 8.68 -1.21
C ALA A 49 9.87 8.34 -1.76
N ASP A 50 9.03 7.77 -0.92
CA ASP A 50 7.67 7.37 -1.27
C ASP A 50 6.63 8.20 -0.52
N TYR A 51 5.46 8.36 -1.12
CA TYR A 51 4.27 8.88 -0.44
C TYR A 51 3.19 7.82 -0.49
N SER A 52 2.54 7.58 0.64
CA SER A 52 1.54 6.52 0.79
C SER A 52 0.27 7.08 1.43
N GLU A 53 -0.90 6.85 0.82
CA GLU A 53 -2.21 7.30 1.31
C GLU A 53 -3.17 6.11 1.43
N TRP A 54 -3.85 6.01 2.57
CA TRP A 54 -4.74 4.89 2.88
C TRP A 54 -6.18 5.37 2.99
N ASN A 55 -7.09 4.71 2.28
CA ASN A 55 -8.51 5.08 2.25
C ASN A 55 -9.40 3.83 2.25
N TRP A 56 -10.60 3.97 2.79
CA TRP A 56 -11.69 3.03 2.53
C TRP A 56 -12.30 3.28 1.14
N ASP A 57 -12.66 2.21 0.44
CA ASP A 57 -13.43 2.21 -0.81
C ASP A 57 -14.57 1.17 -0.73
N LEU A 58 -15.46 1.16 -1.73
CA LEU A 58 -16.63 0.28 -1.84
C LEU A 58 -17.45 0.23 -0.53
N GLY A 59 -17.71 1.40 0.06
CA GLY A 59 -18.47 1.52 1.29
C GLY A 59 -17.77 0.96 2.54
N GLY A 60 -16.44 0.87 2.53
CA GLY A 60 -15.65 0.36 3.65
C GLY A 60 -15.31 -1.13 3.58
N SER A 61 -15.70 -1.82 2.51
CA SER A 61 -15.40 -3.24 2.32
C SER A 61 -14.05 -3.52 1.66
N VAL A 62 -13.39 -2.48 1.13
CA VAL A 62 -12.07 -2.55 0.51
C VAL A 62 -11.18 -1.46 1.10
N LEU A 63 -9.99 -1.85 1.53
CA LEU A 63 -8.94 -0.92 1.91
C LEU A 63 -8.08 -0.64 0.67
N VAL A 64 -7.79 0.63 0.41
CA VAL A 64 -6.95 1.05 -0.71
C VAL A 64 -5.74 1.77 -0.18
N ASN A 65 -4.56 1.26 -0.52
CA ASN A 65 -3.31 1.98 -0.36
C ASN A 65 -2.85 2.50 -1.72
N ARG A 66 -2.66 3.81 -1.83
CA ARG A 66 -2.06 4.46 -2.99
C ARG A 66 -0.67 4.91 -2.61
N HIS A 67 0.32 4.55 -3.41
CA HIS A 67 1.64 5.15 -3.28
C HIS A 67 2.18 5.72 -4.58
N VAL A 68 3.02 6.75 -4.44
CA VAL A 68 3.68 7.45 -5.54
C VAL A 68 5.03 7.94 -5.04
N LEU A 69 6.09 7.62 -5.78
CA LEU A 69 7.43 8.12 -5.49
C LEU A 69 7.45 9.66 -5.55
N ALA A 70 8.31 10.26 -4.74
CA ALA A 70 8.40 11.71 -4.56
C ALA A 70 8.74 12.45 -5.86
N ASP A 71 9.43 11.79 -6.79
CA ASP A 71 9.75 12.31 -8.12
C ASP A 71 8.65 12.04 -9.17
N GLY A 72 7.61 11.28 -8.81
CA GLY A 72 6.49 10.91 -9.65
C GLY A 72 6.80 9.83 -10.69
N SER A 73 8.00 9.24 -10.69
CA SER A 73 8.45 8.26 -11.70
C SER A 73 7.66 6.94 -11.64
N TYR A 74 7.22 6.56 -10.45
CA TYR A 74 6.50 5.32 -10.19
C TYR A 74 5.37 5.54 -9.19
N GLY A 75 4.33 4.73 -9.32
CA GLY A 75 3.32 4.60 -8.30
C GLY A 75 2.52 3.32 -8.46
N GLY A 76 1.64 3.08 -7.51
CA GLY A 76 0.72 1.98 -7.61
C GLY A 76 -0.42 2.06 -6.60
N LEU A 77 -1.30 1.07 -6.72
CA LEU A 77 -2.52 0.94 -5.95
C LEU A 77 -2.67 -0.48 -5.45
N THR A 78 -2.69 -0.65 -4.14
CA THR A 78 -3.01 -1.91 -3.47
C THR A 78 -4.47 -1.88 -3.04
N TYR A 79 -5.24 -2.87 -3.47
CA TYR A 79 -6.61 -3.10 -3.04
C TYR A 79 -6.61 -4.33 -2.14
N VAL A 80 -7.05 -4.17 -0.89
CA VAL A 80 -7.12 -5.24 0.12
C VAL A 80 -8.58 -5.51 0.45
N GLN A 81 -8.95 -6.78 0.46
CA GLN A 81 -10.29 -7.23 0.82
C GLN A 81 -10.22 -8.50 1.66
N LYS A 82 -11.09 -8.60 2.66
CA LYS A 82 -11.27 -9.86 3.39
C LYS A 82 -12.00 -10.88 2.52
N ASN A 83 -11.32 -11.98 2.23
CA ASN A 83 -11.89 -13.14 1.58
C ASN A 83 -12.86 -13.84 2.55
N GLN A 84 -14.13 -13.89 2.17
CA GLN A 84 -15.18 -14.45 3.04
C GLN A 84 -15.08 -15.97 3.24
N ASN A 85 -14.38 -16.68 2.33
CA ASN A 85 -14.24 -18.13 2.40
C ASN A 85 -13.05 -18.55 3.28
N SER A 86 -11.90 -17.89 3.12
CA SER A 86 -10.67 -18.20 3.86
C SER A 86 -10.49 -17.36 5.13
N GLY A 87 -11.13 -16.21 5.22
CA GLY A 87 -10.92 -15.22 6.28
C GLY A 87 -9.65 -14.39 6.14
N THR A 88 -8.86 -14.61 5.08
CA THR A 88 -7.60 -13.91 4.80
C THR A 88 -7.84 -12.51 4.23
N LEU A 89 -6.87 -11.61 4.42
CA LEU A 89 -6.85 -10.30 3.75
C LEU A 89 -6.12 -10.43 2.43
N ASP A 90 -6.87 -10.77 1.38
CA ASP A 90 -6.31 -10.91 0.05
C ASP A 90 -6.14 -9.53 -0.57
N TYR A 91 -5.12 -9.38 -1.42
CA TYR A 91 -4.86 -8.13 -2.09
C TYR A 91 -4.36 -8.30 -3.52
N VAL A 92 -4.55 -7.24 -4.30
CA VAL A 92 -3.95 -7.05 -5.61
C VAL A 92 -3.26 -5.69 -5.61
N TYR A 93 -2.01 -5.65 -6.04
CA TYR A 93 -1.25 -4.42 -6.22
C TYR A 93 -0.97 -4.19 -7.71
N ILE A 94 -1.32 -3.00 -8.20
CA ILE A 94 -1.25 -2.61 -9.61
C ILE A 94 -0.28 -1.44 -9.75
N THR A 95 0.67 -1.54 -10.66
CA THR A 95 1.76 -0.56 -10.79
C THR A 95 1.64 0.28 -12.07
N SER A 96 2.21 1.49 -12.03
CA SER A 96 2.39 2.32 -13.22
C SER A 96 3.42 1.74 -14.20
N ALA A 97 4.25 0.80 -13.76
CA ALA A 97 5.25 0.11 -14.56
C ALA A 97 4.69 -1.10 -15.35
N GLY A 98 3.38 -1.34 -15.30
CA GLY A 98 2.73 -2.35 -16.15
C GLY A 98 2.78 -3.79 -15.62
N PHE A 99 3.30 -4.01 -14.41
CA PHE A 99 3.17 -5.28 -13.69
C PHE A 99 2.15 -5.18 -12.56
N ARG A 100 1.71 -6.34 -12.09
CA ARG A 100 0.82 -6.46 -10.92
C ARG A 100 1.22 -7.64 -10.06
N THR A 101 0.85 -7.58 -8.80
CA THR A 101 1.07 -8.65 -7.84
C THR A 101 -0.24 -9.01 -7.16
N SER A 102 -0.32 -10.23 -6.64
CA SER A 102 -1.46 -10.68 -5.83
C SER A 102 -1.00 -11.60 -4.72
N GLY A 103 -1.57 -11.43 -3.54
CA GLY A 103 -1.19 -12.18 -2.36
C GLY A 103 -2.18 -12.00 -1.23
N SER A 104 -1.75 -12.32 -0.02
CA SER A 104 -2.54 -12.11 1.19
C SER A 104 -1.66 -11.59 2.32
N PHE A 105 -2.21 -10.72 3.16
CA PHE A 105 -1.59 -10.32 4.42
C PHE A 105 -1.86 -11.37 5.50
N THR A 106 -0.84 -11.61 6.33
CA THR A 106 -0.97 -12.20 7.66
C THR A 106 -0.69 -11.10 8.67
N LEU A 107 -1.71 -10.71 9.42
CA LEU A 107 -1.57 -9.75 10.51
C LEU A 107 -1.11 -10.48 11.78
N ASN A 108 -0.10 -9.93 12.45
CA ASN A 108 0.48 -10.47 13.67
C ASN A 108 -0.03 -9.69 14.89
N GLU A 109 0.10 -10.28 16.08
CA GLU A 109 -0.37 -9.68 17.34
C GLU A 109 0.44 -8.45 17.78
N ASP A 110 1.65 -8.27 17.23
CA ASP A 110 2.62 -7.24 17.60
C ASP A 110 2.55 -5.99 16.70
N ASN A 111 1.37 -5.70 16.11
CA ASN A 111 1.18 -4.61 15.15
C ASN A 111 2.17 -4.67 13.98
N SER A 112 2.40 -5.90 13.51
CA SER A 112 3.13 -6.16 12.28
C SER A 112 2.30 -6.98 11.31
N TRP A 113 2.74 -7.00 10.07
CA TRP A 113 2.19 -7.86 9.04
C TRP A 113 3.32 -8.53 8.25
N THR A 114 3.00 -9.68 7.69
CA THR A 114 3.80 -10.34 6.66
C THR A 114 2.95 -10.62 5.44
N ALA A 115 3.56 -10.59 4.27
CA ALA A 115 2.90 -10.94 3.03
C ALA A 115 3.85 -11.66 2.08
N TYR A 116 3.27 -12.53 1.26
CA TYR A 116 3.89 -13.05 0.05
C TYR A 116 2.94 -12.78 -1.11
N GLU A 117 3.49 -12.31 -2.21
CA GLU A 117 2.75 -12.03 -3.43
C GLU A 117 3.43 -12.65 -4.64
N GLU A 118 2.61 -13.18 -5.55
CA GLU A 118 3.05 -13.63 -6.87
C GLU A 118 3.08 -12.43 -7.81
N VAL A 119 4.15 -12.32 -8.60
CA VAL A 119 4.36 -11.22 -9.55
C VAL A 119 4.00 -11.65 -10.97
N THR A 120 3.23 -10.81 -11.66
CA THR A 120 2.91 -11.00 -13.09
C THR A 120 3.22 -9.73 -13.88
N GLY A 121 3.81 -9.90 -15.06
CA GLY A 121 4.18 -8.77 -15.93
C GLY A 121 5.66 -8.39 -15.88
N LEU A 122 6.47 -9.04 -15.05
CA LEU A 122 7.93 -8.94 -15.06
C LEU A 122 8.56 -10.26 -15.52
N SER A 123 9.74 -10.17 -16.13
CA SER A 123 10.52 -11.36 -16.52
C SER A 123 11.35 -11.92 -15.38
N ASP A 124 11.83 -11.07 -14.48
CA ASP A 124 12.96 -11.42 -13.59
C ASP A 124 12.52 -11.65 -12.13
N ILE A 125 11.49 -10.92 -11.69
CA ILE A 125 10.90 -11.05 -10.36
C ILE A 125 9.60 -11.85 -10.49
N ILE A 126 9.51 -12.95 -9.76
CA ILE A 126 8.36 -13.88 -9.78
C ILE A 126 7.53 -13.82 -8.48
N GLY A 127 8.12 -13.29 -7.42
CA GLY A 127 7.46 -13.16 -6.12
C GLY A 127 8.07 -12.01 -5.32
N VAL A 128 7.32 -11.51 -4.34
CA VAL A 128 7.83 -10.57 -3.34
C VAL A 128 7.38 -11.06 -1.97
N ARG A 129 8.30 -11.04 -1.03
CA ARG A 129 7.97 -11.14 0.39
C ARG A 129 8.10 -9.76 0.98
N SER A 130 7.16 -9.39 1.84
CA SER A 130 7.24 -8.13 2.55
C SER A 130 6.80 -8.27 3.99
N THR A 131 7.38 -7.42 4.83
CA THR A 131 6.97 -7.24 6.20
C THR A 131 6.75 -5.77 6.47
N GLY A 132 5.91 -5.46 7.43
CA GLY A 132 5.81 -4.10 7.95
C GLY A 132 5.35 -4.10 9.40
N HIS A 133 5.73 -3.06 10.13
CA HIS A 133 5.40 -2.93 11.54
C HIS A 133 5.36 -1.47 11.96
N MET A 134 4.56 -1.19 12.99
CA MET A 134 4.61 0.10 13.68
C MET A 134 5.73 0.11 14.71
N THR A 135 6.57 1.14 14.69
CA THR A 135 7.58 1.39 15.72
C THR A 135 6.97 2.13 16.92
N GLU A 136 7.65 2.11 18.06
CA GLU A 136 7.18 2.77 19.30
C GLU A 136 7.00 4.28 19.16
N ASP A 137 7.76 4.91 18.26
CA ASP A 137 7.66 6.34 17.94
C ASP A 137 6.55 6.67 16.92
N GLY A 138 5.79 5.66 16.46
CA GLY A 138 4.63 5.83 15.60
C GLY A 138 4.95 5.88 14.11
N ALA A 139 6.16 5.49 13.70
CA ALA A 139 6.49 5.30 12.29
C ALA A 139 6.08 3.91 11.79
N LEU A 140 5.81 3.80 10.50
CA LEU A 140 5.59 2.53 9.82
C LEU A 140 6.90 2.13 9.12
N VAL A 141 7.48 0.99 9.46
CA VAL A 141 8.62 0.43 8.73
C VAL A 141 8.10 -0.65 7.80
N SER A 142 8.61 -0.69 6.57
CA SER A 142 8.34 -1.77 5.62
C SER A 142 9.64 -2.24 4.98
N GLU A 143 9.77 -3.56 4.83
CA GLU A 143 10.90 -4.22 4.20
C GLU A 143 10.38 -5.24 3.19
N SER A 144 11.06 -5.36 2.04
CA SER A 144 10.76 -6.36 1.03
C SER A 144 11.99 -7.13 0.56
N GLU A 145 11.73 -8.32 0.03
CA GLU A 145 12.69 -9.15 -0.69
C GLU A 145 12.04 -9.63 -1.98
N PHE A 146 12.83 -9.72 -3.04
CA PHE A 146 12.36 -10.14 -4.36
C PHE A 146 12.77 -11.58 -4.64
N GLU A 147 11.81 -12.41 -5.00
CA GLU A 147 12.04 -13.75 -5.48
C GLU A 147 12.33 -13.70 -6.99
N THR A 148 13.51 -14.17 -7.37
CA THR A 148 13.91 -14.33 -8.77
C THR A 148 14.02 -15.81 -9.12
N ARG A 149 14.28 -16.13 -10.39
CA ARG A 149 14.56 -17.52 -10.80
C ARG A 149 15.83 -18.10 -10.17
N ASP A 150 16.75 -17.25 -9.73
CA ASP A 150 18.03 -17.63 -9.13
C ASP A 150 18.00 -17.58 -7.59
N GLY A 151 16.83 -17.25 -7.01
CA GLY A 151 16.61 -17.17 -5.57
C GLY A 151 16.23 -15.77 -5.10
N TRP A 152 16.24 -15.60 -3.78
CA TRP A 152 15.84 -14.37 -3.11
C TRP A 152 16.96 -13.33 -3.13
N VAL A 153 16.60 -12.10 -3.48
CA VAL A 153 17.49 -10.93 -3.42
C VAL A 153 16.88 -9.85 -2.53
N PRO A 154 17.72 -8.99 -1.91
CA PRO A 154 17.20 -7.85 -1.15
C PRO A 154 16.30 -6.97 -2.01
N GLY A 155 15.16 -6.58 -1.43
CA GLY A 155 14.28 -5.57 -2.00
C GLY A 155 14.55 -4.21 -1.40
N HIS A 156 13.48 -3.50 -1.05
CA HIS A 156 13.56 -2.15 -0.51
C HIS A 156 13.14 -2.08 0.95
N THR A 157 13.77 -1.18 1.69
CA THR A 157 13.34 -0.82 3.04
C THR A 157 12.94 0.64 3.08
N PHE A 158 11.79 0.92 3.67
CA PHE A 158 11.27 2.27 3.89
C PHE A 158 10.88 2.48 5.34
N ARG A 159 11.12 3.70 5.84
CA ARG A 159 10.58 4.17 7.10
C ARG A 159 9.66 5.36 6.84
N TYR A 160 8.39 5.18 7.16
CA TYR A 160 7.30 6.09 6.89
C TYR A 160 6.94 6.91 8.13
N GLU A 161 6.86 8.22 7.94
CA GLU A 161 6.35 9.16 8.93
C GLU A 161 5.01 9.76 8.49
N PRO A 162 4.07 10.03 9.41
CA PRO A 162 2.84 10.73 9.07
C PRO A 162 3.13 12.08 8.43
N THR A 163 2.38 12.43 7.39
CA THR A 163 2.55 13.70 6.67
C THR A 163 1.21 14.29 6.28
N SER A 164 1.15 15.61 6.20
CA SER A 164 0.00 16.34 5.63
C SER A 164 0.26 16.82 4.20
N LYS A 165 1.46 16.58 3.66
CA LYS A 165 1.81 16.97 2.29
C LYS A 165 0.90 16.25 1.29
N PRO A 166 0.54 16.90 0.17
CA PRO A 166 -0.26 16.27 -0.87
C PRO A 166 0.54 15.15 -1.55
N MET A 167 -0.16 14.14 -2.06
CA MET A 167 0.44 13.10 -2.91
C MET A 167 1.12 13.74 -4.13
N PRO A 168 2.34 13.29 -4.51
CA PRO A 168 2.97 13.68 -5.76
C PRO A 168 2.08 13.37 -6.96
N LYS A 169 2.28 14.10 -8.05
CA LYS A 169 1.66 13.73 -9.32
C LYS A 169 2.48 12.62 -9.95
N LEU A 170 1.81 11.51 -10.28
CA LEU A 170 2.40 10.47 -11.10
C LEU A 170 2.70 11.05 -12.49
N VAL A 171 3.95 10.95 -12.92
CA VAL A 171 4.43 11.33 -14.24
C VAL A 171 5.01 10.06 -14.87
N PRO A 172 4.15 9.19 -15.44
CA PRO A 172 4.60 7.88 -15.90
C PRO A 172 5.69 8.04 -16.97
N SER A 173 6.84 7.43 -16.74
CA SER A 173 7.86 7.26 -17.78
C SER A 173 7.34 6.20 -18.76
N LEU A 174 6.69 6.65 -19.84
CA LEU A 174 6.18 5.76 -20.90
C LEU A 174 7.29 5.23 -21.83
N GLU A 175 8.54 5.24 -21.40
CA GLU A 175 9.63 4.54 -22.09
C GLU A 175 9.58 3.07 -21.65
N ILE A 176 8.78 2.29 -22.36
CA ILE A 176 8.83 0.83 -22.34
C ILE A 176 9.91 0.45 -23.35
N GLU A 177 11.09 0.04 -22.90
CA GLU A 177 12.01 -0.76 -23.73
C GLU A 177 11.54 -2.22 -23.78
#